data_AF-A0A9D6T9D8-F1
#
_entry.id   AF-A0A9D6T9D8-F1
#
_cell.length_a   1.000
_cell.length_b   1.000
_cell.length_c   1.000
_cell.angle_alpha   90.00
_cell.angle_beta   90.00
_cell.angle_gamma   90.00
#
_symmetry.space_group_name_H-M   'P 1'
#
loop_
_entity.id
_entity.type
_entity.pdbx_description
1 polymer ?
#
loop_
_entity_poly.entity_id
_entity_poly.type
_entity_poly.pdbx_seq_one_letter_code
_entity_poly.pdbx_strand_id
1 'polypeptide(L)' 'MAMLLSGSGLLLLECLRLRVKDIDFTGREILVRQGKGNEDRVAMLAAAVKDPLQRHQFR' A
#
# COMPACT_ATOMS: atom_id res chain seq x y z
N MET A 1 -1.83 -9.23 -2.45
CA MET A 1 -2.39 -8.83 -1.13
C MET A 1 -1.59 -9.35 0.08
N ALA A 2 -1.29 -10.65 0.21
CA ALA A 2 -0.66 -11.19 1.43
C ALA A 2 0.63 -10.46 1.86
N MET A 3 1.52 -10.13 0.91
CA MET A 3 2.77 -9.42 1.21
C MET A 3 2.60 -7.95 1.60
N LEU A 4 1.49 -7.29 1.23
CA LEU A 4 1.16 -5.93 1.67
C LEU A 4 0.72 -5.92 3.14
N LEU A 5 0.01 -6.96 3.58
CA LEU A 5 -0.40 -7.13 4.98
C LEU A 5 0.81 -7.40 5.87
N SER A 6 1.71 -8.30 5.44
CA SER A 6 2.85 -8.75 6.25
C SER A 6 4.06 -7.81 6.17
N GLY A 7 4.26 -7.11 5.04
CA GLY A 7 5.47 -6.31 4.79
C GLY A 7 5.28 -4.80 4.94
N SER A 8 4.05 -4.29 4.81
CA SER A 8 3.75 -2.85 4.88
C SER A 8 2.95 -2.45 6.12
N GLY A 9 2.57 -3.40 6.97
CA GLY A 9 1.80 -3.12 8.19
C GLY A 9 0.39 -2.59 7.92
N LEU A 10 -0.19 -2.97 6.77
CA LEU A 10 -1.55 -2.61 6.39
C LEU A 10 -2.55 -3.55 7.07
N LEU A 11 -3.64 -2.97 7.59
CA LEU A 11 -4.80 -3.75 8.00
C LEU A 11 -5.52 -4.32 6.77
N LEU A 12 -6.28 -5.40 6.95
CA LEU A 12 -7.03 -6.04 5.87
C LEU A 12 -7.91 -5.04 5.10
N LEU A 13 -8.66 -4.20 5.83
CA LEU A 13 -9.53 -3.20 5.23
C LEU A 13 -8.76 -2.07 4.53
N GLU A 14 -7.60 -1.68 5.06
CA GLU A 14 -6.72 -0.69 4.43
C GLU A 14 -6.19 -1.24 3.09
N CYS A 15 -5.78 -2.52 3.06
CA CYS A 15 -5.31 -3.18 1.85
C CYS A 15 -6.42 -3.38 0.80
N LEU A 16 -7.66 -3.61 1.23
CA LEU A 16 -8.82 -3.74 0.33
C LEU A 16 -9.27 -2.41 -0.26
N ARG A 17 -9.05 -1.29 0.45
CA ARG A 17 -9.39 0.06 -0.01
C ARG A 17 -8.23 0.78 -0.70
N LEU A 18 -7.05 0.16 -0.73
CA LEU A 18 -5.87 0.74 -1.35
C LEU A 18 -6.11 0.98 -2.83
N ARG A 19 -5.80 2.20 -3.29
CA ARG A 19 -5.90 2.58 -4.69
C ARG A 19 -4.49 2.75 -5.25
N VAL A 20 -4.33 2.45 -6.53
CA VAL A 20 -3.04 2.57 -7.24
C VAL A 20 -2.45 3.98 -7.11
N LYS A 21 -3.29 5.03 -7.17
CA LYS A 21 -2.86 6.43 -7.03
C LYS A 21 -2.32 6.82 -5.65
N ASP A 22 -2.61 6.02 -4.64
CA ASP A 22 -2.16 6.26 -3.27
C ASP A 22 -0.81 5.54 -3.01
N ILE A 23 -0.18 4.92 -4.03
CA ILE A 23 1.13 4.26 -3.95
C ILE A 23 2.20 5.11 -4.64
N ASP A 24 3.22 5.51 -3.89
CA ASP A 24 4.43 6.13 -4.45
C ASP A 24 5.55 5.09 -4.56
N PHE A 25 5.82 4.66 -5.79
CA PHE A 25 6.89 3.70 -6.10
C PHE A 25 8.30 4.32 -6.08
N THR A 26 8.41 5.63 -6.18
CA THR A 26 9.68 6.38 -6.11
C THR A 26 10.09 6.54 -4.65
N GLY A 27 9.19 7.06 -3.82
CA GLY A 27 9.38 7.21 -2.37
C GLY A 27 9.30 5.91 -1.59
N ARG A 28 8.72 4.84 -2.16
CA ARG A 28 8.38 3.57 -1.47
C ARG A 28 7.40 3.80 -0.32
N GLU A 29 6.34 4.54 -0.61
CA GLU A 29 5.32 4.95 0.35
C GLU A 29 3.92 4.57 -0.12
N ILE A 30 3.03 4.34 0.85
CA ILE A 30 1.62 4.06 0.65
C ILE A 30 0.83 5.04 1.51
N LEU A 31 0.01 5.87 0.88
CA LEU A 31 -0.95 6.70 1.58
C LEU A 31 -2.16 5.85 1.99
N VAL A 32 -2.26 5.59 3.29
CA VAL A 32 -3.39 4.89 3.89
C VAL A 32 -4.42 5.92 4.29
N ARG A 33 -5.58 5.86 3.64
CA ARG A 33 -6.69 6.78 3.92
C ARG A 33 -7.64 6.21 4.94
N GLN A 34 -8.13 7.07 5.84
CA GLN A 34 -9.05 6.66 6.91
C GLN A 34 -8.49 5.45 7.68
N GLY A 35 -7.23 5.56 8.09
CA GLY A 35 -6.60 4.57 8.96
C GLY A 35 -7.25 4.53 10.34
N LYS A 36 -6.59 3.87 11.29
CA LYS A 36 -7.06 3.83 12.68
C LYS A 36 -7.31 5.26 13.19
N GLY A 37 -8.51 5.53 13.70
CA GLY A 37 -8.92 6.86 14.16
C GLY A 37 -9.50 7.77 13.07
N ASN A 38 -9.73 7.26 11.86
CA ASN A 38 -10.12 8.03 10.67
C ASN A 38 -9.06 9.06 10.23
N GLU A 39 -7.80 8.84 10.60
CA GLU A 39 -6.69 9.69 10.19
C GLU A 39 -5.93 9.05 9.02
N ASP A 40 -5.48 9.89 8.10
CA ASP A 40 -4.61 9.46 7.02
C ASP A 40 -3.20 9.24 7.58
N ARG A 41 -2.53 8.18 7.11
CA ARG A 41 -1.15 7.88 7.51
C ARG A 41 -0.34 7.39 6.32
N VAL A 42 0.97 7.54 6.41
CA VAL A 42 1.90 6.96 5.43
C VAL A 42 2.45 5.64 5.97
N ALA A 43 2.42 4.61 5.14
CA ALA A 43 3.01 3.31 5.41
C ALA A 43 4.11 3.01 4.39
N MET A 44 5.15 2.27 4.79
CA MET A 44 6.24 1.92 3.89
C MET A 44 5.81 0.83 2.90
N LEU A 45 6.06 1.05 1.61
CA LEU A 45 5.91 0.04 0.58
C LEU A 45 7.05 -0.98 0.71
N ALA A 46 6.72 -2.24 1.00
CA ALA A 46 7.73 -3.29 1.08
C ALA A 46 8.41 -3.49 -0.28
N ALA A 47 9.75 -3.58 -0.30
CA ALA A 47 10.51 -3.76 -1.54
C ALA A 47 10.05 -5.00 -2.33
N ALA A 48 9.69 -6.08 -1.63
CA ALA A 48 9.22 -7.33 -2.23
C ALA A 48 7.92 -7.18 -3.03
N VAL A 49 7.09 -6.16 -2.77
CA VAL A 49 5.82 -5.94 -3.49
C VAL A 49 5.91 -4.87 -4.56
N LYS A 50 7.02 -4.13 -4.64
CA LYS A 50 7.21 -3.07 -5.64
C LYS A 50 7.06 -3.59 -7.07
N ASP A 51 7.92 -4.53 -7.48
CA ASP A 51 7.89 -5.07 -8.84
C ASP A 51 6.56 -5.78 -9.19
N PRO A 52 5.98 -6.63 -8.31
CA PRO A 52 4.67 -7.21 -8.55
C PRO A 52 3.55 -6.17 -8.75
N LEU A 53 3.55 -5.10 -7.97
CA LEU A 53 2.52 -4.05 -8.06
C LEU A 53 2.68 -3.20 -9.32
N GLN A 54 3.92 -2.85 -9.69
CA GLN A 54 4.19 -2.13 -10.94
C GLN A 54 3.70 -2.94 -12.14
N ARG A 55 3.94 -4.26 -12.18
CA ARG A 55 3.43 -5.12 -13.26
C ARG A 55 1.90 -5.17 -13.34
N HIS A 56 1.21 -5.07 -12.21
CA HIS A 56 -0.25 -5.11 -12.16
C HIS A 56 -0.90 -3.77 -12.58
N GLN A 57 -0.19 -2.64 -12.42
CA GLN A 57 -0.67 -1.33 -12.84
C GLN A 57 -0.74 -1.15 -14.36
N PHE A 58 0.12 -1.86 -15.11
CA PHE A 58 0.18 -1.80 -16.57
C PHE A 58 -0.69 -2.86 -17.27
N ARG A 59 -1.60 -3.50 -16.53
CA ARG A 59 -2.50 -4.55 -17.04
C ARG A 59 -3.94 -4.08 -16.98
#